data_AF-A0A559EV81-F1
#
_entry.id   AF-A0A559EV81-F1
#
_cell.length_a   1.000
_cell.length_b   1.000
_cell.length_c   1.000
_cell.angle_alpha   90.00
_cell.angle_beta   90.00
_cell.angle_gamma   90.00
#
_symmetry.space_group_name_H-M   'P 1'
#
loop_
_entity.id
_entity.type
_entity.pdbx_description
1 polymer ?
#
loop_
_entity_poly.entity_id
_entity_poly.type
_entity_poly.pdbx_seq_one_letter_code
_entity_poly.pdbx_strand_id
1 'polypeptide(L)' 'IYNRTDAEIQRLSNFDIIIYDSNDYEVFTQHIDSLESNNLSIDLKGLKGKKVRISLRNAGIPLSLAEVEVYTYK' A
#
# COMPACT_ATOMS: atom_id res chain seq x y z
N ILE A 1 -4.73 1.05 -4.60
CA ILE A 1 -3.44 1.77 -4.72
C ILE A 1 -3.15 1.96 -6.19
N TYR A 2 -2.93 3.19 -6.62
CA TYR A 2 -2.62 3.53 -8.01
C TYR A 2 -1.16 3.97 -8.10
N ASN A 3 -0.41 3.33 -9.01
CA ASN A 3 0.98 3.63 -9.27
C ASN A 3 1.11 4.89 -10.13
N ARG A 4 2.29 5.50 -10.11
CA ARG A 4 2.72 6.41 -11.16
C ARG A 4 2.73 5.68 -12.51
N THR A 5 2.42 6.38 -13.60
CA THR A 5 2.27 5.76 -14.94
C THR A 5 3.14 6.37 -16.02
N ASP A 6 3.65 7.60 -15.83
CA ASP A 6 4.39 8.34 -16.85
C ASP A 6 5.87 7.93 -16.94
N ALA A 7 6.52 7.62 -15.81
CA ALA A 7 7.90 7.12 -15.76
C ALA A 7 8.19 6.43 -14.42
N GLU A 8 9.27 5.65 -14.37
CA GLU A 8 9.78 5.04 -13.12
C GLU A 8 8.77 4.15 -12.39
N ILE A 9 7.86 3.53 -13.15
CA ILE A 9 6.75 2.71 -12.63
C ILE A 9 7.24 1.52 -11.79
N GLN A 10 8.47 1.04 -12.05
CA GLN A 10 9.09 -0.06 -11.34
C GLN A 10 9.46 0.28 -9.88
N ARG A 11 9.44 1.56 -9.48
CA ARG A 11 9.75 1.97 -8.10
C ARG A 11 8.74 1.48 -7.08
N LEU A 12 7.48 1.28 -7.48
CA LEU A 12 6.46 0.68 -6.62
C LEU A 12 6.53 -0.85 -6.70
N SER A 13 7.61 -1.41 -6.14
CA SER A 13 7.88 -2.84 -6.02
C SER A 13 8.59 -3.13 -4.69
N ASN A 14 8.57 -4.39 -4.24
CA ASN A 14 9.14 -4.84 -2.98
C ASN A 14 8.73 -3.94 -1.79
N PHE A 15 7.43 -3.88 -1.52
CA PHE A 15 6.87 -2.99 -0.50
C PHE A 15 5.84 -3.69 0.37
N ASP A 16 5.63 -3.14 1.57
CA ASP A 16 4.62 -3.59 2.50
C ASP A 16 3.47 -2.60 2.59
N ILE A 17 2.26 -3.15 2.70
CA ILE A 17 1.06 -2.44 3.08
C ILE A 17 0.76 -2.82 4.53
N ILE A 18 0.82 -1.84 5.42
CA ILE A 18 0.72 -2.04 6.87
C ILE A 18 -0.47 -1.24 7.38
N ILE A 19 -1.33 -1.87 8.18
CA ILE A 19 -2.48 -1.22 8.80
C ILE A 19 -2.29 -1.25 10.31
N TYR A 20 -2.52 -0.09 10.93
CA TYR A 20 -2.40 0.09 12.38
C TYR A 20 -3.77 0.37 13.00
N ASP A 21 -3.97 -0.12 14.22
CA ASP A 21 -5.13 0.22 15.05
C ASP A 21 -5.06 1.64 15.63
N SER A 22 -5.99 1.97 16.53
CA SER A 22 -6.04 3.29 17.16
C SER A 22 -4.90 3.59 18.13
N ASN A 23 -4.18 2.57 18.57
CA ASN A 23 -3.06 2.61 19.50
C ASN A 23 -1.71 2.50 18.80
N ASP A 24 -1.70 2.58 17.46
CA ASP A 24 -0.52 2.42 16.60
C ASP A 24 0.10 1.02 16.60
N TYR A 25 -0.66 -0.01 17.03
CA TYR A 25 -0.25 -1.41 16.85
C TYR A 25 -0.59 -1.91 15.45
N GLU A 26 0.33 -2.65 14.85
CA GLU A 26 0.10 -3.32 13.58
C GLU A 26 -0.96 -4.41 13.72
N VAL A 27 -1.99 -4.35 12.88
CA VAL A 27 -3.09 -5.34 12.84
C VAL A 27 -3.15 -6.12 11.54
N PHE A 28 -2.42 -5.66 10.52
CA PHE A 28 -2.31 -6.33 9.23
C PHE A 28 -1.05 -5.86 8.50
N THR A 29 -0.36 -6.80 7.88
CA THR A 29 0.71 -6.55 6.92
C THR A 29 0.58 -7.48 5.74
N GLN A 30 0.69 -6.92 4.54
CA GLN A 30 0.82 -7.68 3.31
C GLN A 30 2.01 -7.19 2.49
N HIS A 31 2.86 -8.15 2.11
CA HIS A 31 3.98 -7.91 1.21
C HIS A 31 3.56 -7.99 -0.25
N ILE A 32 4.09 -7.10 -1.08
CA ILE A 32 3.89 -7.07 -2.53
C ILE A 32 5.25 -7.02 -3.23
N ASP A 33 5.54 -8.05 -4.03
CA ASP A 33 6.78 -8.14 -4.81
C ASP A 33 6.81 -7.11 -5.95
N SER A 34 5.74 -7.04 -6.75
CA SER A 34 5.60 -6.12 -7.88
C SER A 34 4.13 -5.95 -8.28
N LEU A 35 3.82 -4.93 -9.08
CA LEU A 35 2.51 -4.75 -9.70
C LEU A 35 2.51 -5.29 -11.14
N GLU A 36 1.48 -6.04 -11.51
CA GLU A 36 1.25 -6.51 -12.89
C GLU A 36 0.54 -5.46 -13.77
N SER A 37 -0.13 -4.49 -13.13
CA SER A 37 -0.87 -3.41 -13.80
C SER A 37 -0.57 -2.05 -13.14
N ASN A 38 -1.24 -0.98 -13.57
CA ASN A 38 -1.03 0.35 -12.96
C ASN A 38 -1.67 0.49 -11.56
N ASN A 39 -2.45 -0.50 -11.10
CA ASN A 39 -3.08 -0.47 -9.79
C ASN A 39 -3.07 -1.84 -9.10
N LEU A 40 -3.27 -1.80 -7.78
CA LEU A 40 -3.47 -2.96 -6.93
C LEU A 40 -4.68 -2.72 -6.02
N SER A 41 -5.56 -3.71 -5.95
CA SER A 41 -6.72 -3.74 -5.06
C SER A 41 -6.63 -4.93 -4.12
N ILE A 42 -6.92 -4.69 -2.84
CA ILE A 42 -6.90 -5.70 -1.78
C ILE A 42 -8.21 -5.60 -1.02
N ASP A 43 -8.88 -6.73 -0.84
CA ASP A 43 -10.06 -6.82 0.02
C ASP A 43 -9.63 -7.09 1.47
N LEU A 44 -9.92 -6.12 2.34
CA LEU A 44 -9.61 -6.17 3.77
C LEU A 44 -10.74 -6.81 4.60
N LYS A 45 -11.84 -7.27 3.98
CA LYS A 45 -12.91 -8.03 4.64
C LYS A 45 -13.45 -7.39 5.92
N GLY A 46 -13.56 -6.06 5.93
CA GLY A 46 -14.05 -5.29 7.07
C GLY A 46 -13.04 -5.13 8.23
N LEU A 47 -11.74 -5.35 8.00
CA LEU A 47 -10.68 -5.09 8.97
C LEU A 47 -10.79 -3.68 9.55
N LYS A 48 -10.73 -3.58 10.88
CA LYS A 48 -10.71 -2.29 11.58
C LYS A 48 -9.29 -1.77 11.69
N GLY A 49 -9.06 -0.56 11.19
CA GLY A 49 -7.79 0.14 11.28
C GLY A 49 -7.99 1.66 11.32
N LYS A 50 -6.97 2.38 11.77
CA LYS A 50 -6.95 3.85 11.84
C LYS A 50 -5.94 4.46 10.87
N LYS A 51 -4.81 3.79 10.62
CA LYS A 51 -3.75 4.27 9.72
C LYS A 51 -3.37 3.19 8.72
N VAL A 52 -3.09 3.59 7.50
CA VAL A 52 -2.52 2.75 6.45
C VAL A 52 -1.16 3.33 6.07
N ARG A 53 -0.14 2.48 5.99
CA ARG A 53 1.21 2.84 5.56
C ARG A 53 1.61 1.96 4.39
N ILE A 54 2.21 2.59 3.39
CA ILE A 54 2.88 1.90 2.28
C ILE A 54 4.36 2.20 2.43
N SER A 55 5.19 1.16 2.52
CA SER A 55 6.62 1.31 2.78
C SER A 55 7.43 0.41 1.85
N LEU A 56 8.28 1.00 1.01
CA LEU A 56 9.26 0.26 0.25
C LEU A 56 10.26 -0.41 1.21
N ARG A 57 10.66 -1.65 0.93
CA ARG A 57 11.76 -2.33 1.64
C ARG A 57 13.12 -1.92 1.12
N ASN A 58 13.18 -1.46 -0.13
CA ASN A 58 14.41 -0.97 -0.74
C ASN A 58 14.72 0.46 -0.26
N ALA A 59 15.83 0.62 0.45
CA ALA A 59 16.33 1.94 0.82
C ALA A 59 16.78 2.75 -0.41
N GLY A 60 16.69 4.08 -0.32
CA GLY A 60 17.16 4.99 -1.36
C GLY A 60 16.28 5.10 -2.61
N ILE A 61 15.16 4.38 -2.66
CA ILE A 61 14.17 4.48 -3.74
C ILE A 61 13.05 5.43 -3.33
N PRO A 62 12.75 6.49 -4.12
CA PRO A 62 11.61 7.35 -3.84
C PRO A 62 10.29 6.60 -4.04
N LEU A 63 9.38 6.72 -3.07
CA LEU A 63 8.00 6.25 -3.20
C LEU A 63 7.17 7.31 -3.93
N SER A 64 6.44 6.90 -4.96
CA SER A 64 5.47 7.75 -5.67
C SER A 64 4.17 6.98 -5.83
N LEU A 65 3.09 7.57 -5.33
CA LEU A 65 1.75 7.00 -5.39
C LEU A 65 0.88 8.04 -6.09
N ALA A 66 0.18 7.63 -7.14
CA ALA A 66 -0.76 8.53 -7.80
C ALA A 66 -1.98 8.75 -6.92
N GLU A 67 -2.53 7.67 -6.37
CA GLU A 67 -3.70 7.71 -5.49
C GLU A 67 -3.71 6.52 -4.52
N VAL A 68 -4.23 6.71 -3.31
CA VAL A 68 -4.55 5.63 -2.37
C VAL A 68 -5.97 5.80 -1.88
N GLU A 69 -6.85 4.93 -2.36
CA GLU A 69 -8.25 4.90 -1.98
C GLU A 69 -8.48 3.88 -0.86
N VAL A 70 -9.26 4.26 0.15
CA VAL A 70 -9.66 3.39 1.26
C VAL A 70 -11.17 3.41 1.37
N TYR A 71 -11.78 2.23 1.20
CA TYR A 71 -13.23 2.05 1.23
C TYR A 71 -13.64 1.34 2.52
N THR A 72 -14.67 1.84 3.19
CA THR A 72 -15.23 1.21 4.38
C THR A 72 -16.37 0.27 4.00
N TYR A 73 -16.45 -0.86 4.67
CA TYR A 73 -17.68 -1.67 4.67
C TYR A 73 -18.77 -0.92 5.47
N LYS A 74 -20.00 -0.88 4.93
CA LYS A 74 -21.18 -0.36 5.64
C LYS A 74 -21.90 -1.49 6.38
#